data_AF-A0A450VB14-F1
#
_entry.id   AF-A0A450VB14-F1
#
_cell.length_a   1.000
_cell.length_b   1.000
_cell.length_c   1.000
_cell.angle_alpha   90.00
_cell.angle_beta   90.00
_cell.angle_gamma   90.00
#
_symmetry.space_group_name_H-M   'P 1'
#
loop_
_entity.id
_entity.type
_entity.pdbx_description
1 polymer ?
#
loop_
_entity_poly.entity_id
_entity_poly.type
_entity_poly.pdbx_seq_one_letter_code
_entity_poly.pdbx_strand_id
1 'polypeptide(L)'
;DVERGRFDAHNDYARSEWGMITHAREEGLEEGVKLGKQEGLDEGMKLGKEEGLNEGVKLGKQEGLEEGMKQGKEEGLEEGAHRKALDIARALKQEGWPLARIAEVAGVPLSELEGLWERT
;
A
#
# COMPACT_ATOMS: atom_id res chain seq x y z
N ASP A 1 18.24 -18.70 68.15
CA ASP A 1 17.88 -17.31 67.80
C ASP A 1 18.71 -16.64 66.70
N VAL A 2 19.28 -17.39 65.74
CA VAL A 2 19.97 -16.77 64.57
C VAL A 2 18.98 -16.14 63.60
N GLU A 3 17.85 -16.79 63.38
CA GLU A 3 16.77 -16.30 62.49
C GLU A 3 16.14 -15.01 63.01
N ARG A 4 16.00 -14.88 64.33
CA ARG A 4 15.50 -13.65 64.97
C ARG A 4 16.47 -12.48 64.75
N GLY A 5 17.77 -12.71 64.96
CA GLY A 5 18.80 -11.69 64.71
C GLY A 5 18.91 -11.27 63.24
N ARG A 6 18.67 -12.17 62.28
CA ARG A 6 18.63 -11.83 60.84
C ARG A 6 17.42 -10.96 60.50
N PHE A 7 16.25 -11.31 61.04
CA PHE A 7 15.02 -10.53 60.85
C PHE A 7 15.15 -9.12 61.45
N ASP A 8 15.69 -9.02 62.67
CA ASP A 8 15.91 -7.74 63.33
C ASP A 8 16.91 -6.87 62.56
N ALA A 9 18.01 -7.46 62.06
CA ALA A 9 19.00 -6.75 61.23
C ALA A 9 18.44 -6.25 59.89
N HIS A 10 17.57 -7.03 59.23
CA HIS A 10 16.88 -6.59 58.01
C HIS A 10 15.94 -5.40 58.30
N ASN A 11 15.19 -5.47 59.40
CA ASN A 11 14.27 -4.41 59.79
C ASN A 11 14.99 -3.12 60.19
N ASP A 12 16.13 -3.22 60.88
CA ASP A 12 16.97 -2.08 61.22
C ASP A 12 17.60 -1.45 59.97
N TYR A 13 18.03 -2.26 59.00
CA TYR A 13 18.50 -1.75 57.72
C TYR A 13 17.38 -1.04 56.95
N ALA A 14 16.21 -1.66 56.82
CA ALA A 14 15.06 -1.10 56.11
C ALA A 14 14.59 0.23 56.70
N ARG A 15 14.72 0.40 58.03
CA ARG A 15 14.36 1.64 58.74
C ARG A 15 15.51 2.65 58.83
N SER A 16 16.74 2.26 58.50
CA SER A 16 17.87 3.18 58.47
C SER A 16 17.72 4.17 57.31
N GLU A 17 18.26 5.36 57.48
CA GLU A 17 18.35 6.38 56.42
C GLU A 17 18.93 5.80 55.12
N TRP A 18 19.96 4.95 55.25
CA TRP A 18 20.63 4.35 54.10
C TRP A 18 19.72 3.34 53.38
N GLY A 19 18.99 2.50 54.12
CA GLY A 19 18.02 1.55 53.55
C GLY A 19 16.87 2.26 52.83
N MET A 20 16.33 3.33 53.41
CA MET A 20 15.29 4.15 52.78
C MET A 20 15.80 4.83 51.50
N ILE A 21 17.01 5.39 51.51
CA ILE A 21 17.64 5.99 50.32
C ILE A 21 17.86 4.95 49.22
N THR A 22 18.34 3.75 49.57
CA THR A 22 18.53 2.68 48.58
C THR A 22 17.22 2.24 47.96
N HIS A 23 16.17 2.06 48.76
CA HIS A 23 14.85 1.67 48.28
C HIS A 23 14.25 2.72 47.35
N ALA A 24 14.27 3.99 47.76
CA ALA A 24 13.76 5.09 46.94
C ALA A 24 14.52 5.23 45.61
N ARG A 25 15.82 4.96 45.60
CA ARG A 25 16.63 4.96 44.38
C ARG A 25 16.28 3.79 43.46
N GLU A 26 16.11 2.60 44.02
CA GLU A 26 15.71 1.40 43.27
C GLU A 26 14.32 1.58 42.65
N GLU A 27 13.35 2.05 43.43
CA GLU A 27 12.00 2.38 42.94
C GLU A 27 12.05 3.45 41.85
N GLY A 28 12.76 4.56 42.07
CA GLY A 28 12.88 5.62 41.07
C GLY A 28 13.57 5.16 39.78
N LEU A 29 14.54 4.25 39.88
CA LEU A 29 15.18 3.65 38.70
C LEU A 29 14.22 2.70 37.97
N GLU A 30 13.51 1.85 38.70
CA GLU A 30 12.56 0.91 38.12
C GLU A 30 11.42 1.65 37.42
N GLU A 31 10.83 2.66 38.07
CA GLU A 31 9.81 3.52 37.49
C GLU A 31 10.32 4.27 36.27
N GLY A 32 11.52 4.88 36.37
CA GLY A 32 12.12 5.62 35.26
C GLY A 32 12.39 4.73 34.04
N VAL A 33 12.90 3.51 34.25
CA VAL A 33 13.13 2.54 33.17
C VAL A 33 11.81 2.08 32.57
N LYS A 34 10.81 1.79 33.41
CA LYS A 34 9.48 1.34 32.95
C LYS A 34 8.79 2.41 32.13
N LEU A 35 8.77 3.65 32.62
CA LEU A 35 8.15 4.78 31.93
C LEU A 35 8.89 5.10 30.63
N GLY A 36 10.21 5.23 30.66
CA GLY A 36 11.00 5.52 29.46
C GLY A 36 10.88 4.44 28.39
N LYS A 37 10.79 3.16 28.80
CA LYS A 37 10.54 2.06 27.85
C LYS A 37 9.12 2.13 27.27
N GLN A 38 8.13 2.45 28.08
CA GLN A 38 6.75 2.54 27.63
C GLN A 38 6.57 3.71 26.66
N GLU A 39 7.03 4.91 27.02
CA GLU A 39 6.98 6.10 26.18
C GLU A 39 7.75 5.89 24.87
N GLY A 40 8.97 5.35 24.93
CA GLY A 40 9.76 5.10 23.73
C GLY A 40 9.13 4.08 22.77
N LEU A 41 8.46 3.05 23.31
CA LEU A 41 7.72 2.09 22.48
C LEU A 41 6.46 2.72 21.87
N ASP A 42 5.70 3.49 22.65
CA ASP A 42 4.47 4.12 22.19
C ASP A 42 4.76 5.18 21.11
N GLU A 43 5.77 6.02 21.31
CA GLU A 43 6.21 7.01 20.32
C GLU A 43 6.76 6.34 19.06
N GLY A 44 7.63 5.33 19.22
CA GLY A 44 8.21 4.59 18.10
C GLY A 44 7.14 3.89 17.26
N MET A 45 6.15 3.25 17.89
CA MET A 45 5.02 2.63 17.19
C MET A 45 4.16 3.66 16.47
N LYS A 46 3.88 4.80 17.09
CA LYS A 46 3.05 5.85 16.49
C LYS A 46 3.72 6.43 15.25
N LEU A 47 4.99 6.81 15.36
CA LEU A 47 5.78 7.36 14.25
C LEU A 47 5.92 6.34 13.11
N GLY A 48 6.35 5.11 13.43
CA GLY A 48 6.52 4.07 12.40
C GLY A 48 5.23 3.72 11.68
N LYS A 49 4.08 3.75 12.37
CA LYS A 49 2.77 3.53 11.74
C LYS A 49 2.36 4.70 10.85
N GLU A 50 2.57 5.94 11.30
CA GLU A 50 2.22 7.14 10.53
C GLU A 50 3.07 7.26 9.26
N GLU A 51 4.39 7.09 9.38
CA GLU A 51 5.32 7.12 8.25
C GLU A 51 5.01 5.99 7.27
N GLY A 52 4.91 4.74 7.75
CA GLY A 52 4.64 3.59 6.89
C GLY A 52 3.29 3.69 6.16
N LEU A 53 2.26 4.23 6.80
CA LEU A 53 0.97 4.46 6.15
C LEU A 53 1.06 5.57 5.10
N ASN A 54 1.69 6.70 5.43
CA ASN A 54 1.81 7.82 4.50
C ASN A 54 2.64 7.44 3.26
N GLU A 55 3.76 6.76 3.44
CA GLU A 55 4.59 6.28 2.33
C GLU A 55 3.86 5.24 1.49
N GLY A 56 3.24 4.24 2.12
CA GLY A 56 2.49 3.21 1.42
C GLY A 56 1.33 3.76 0.60
N VAL A 57 0.55 4.71 1.15
CA VAL A 57 -0.55 5.36 0.43
C VAL A 57 -0.02 6.21 -0.73
N LYS A 58 1.07 6.96 -0.52
CA LYS A 58 1.64 7.83 -1.55
C LYS A 58 2.18 7.01 -2.73
N LEU A 59 2.97 5.98 -2.45
CA LEU A 59 3.54 5.09 -3.47
C LEU A 59 2.44 4.34 -4.21
N GLY A 60 1.53 3.68 -3.50
CA GLY A 60 0.44 2.92 -4.12
C GLY A 60 -0.47 3.79 -4.99
N LYS A 61 -0.74 5.04 -4.59
CA LYS A 61 -1.52 5.98 -5.41
C LYS A 61 -0.75 6.42 -6.65
N GLN A 62 0.55 6.67 -6.53
CA GLN A 62 1.38 7.10 -7.66
C GLN A 62 1.49 5.98 -8.70
N GLU A 63 1.85 4.77 -8.27
CA GLU A 63 2.00 3.61 -9.15
C GLU A 63 0.66 3.26 -9.81
N GLY A 64 -0.43 3.16 -9.04
CA GLY A 64 -1.75 2.83 -9.58
C GLY A 64 -2.28 3.87 -10.57
N LEU A 65 -1.99 5.16 -10.37
CA LEU A 65 -2.37 6.21 -11.32
C LEU A 65 -1.56 6.13 -12.61
N GLU A 66 -0.25 5.91 -12.50
CA GLU A 66 0.65 5.81 -13.66
C GLU A 66 0.30 4.60 -14.53
N GLU A 67 0.13 3.43 -13.91
CA GLU A 67 -0.27 2.21 -14.61
C GLU A 67 -1.64 2.37 -15.26
N GLY A 68 -2.64 2.87 -14.52
CA GLY A 68 -3.99 3.08 -15.04
C GLY A 68 -4.03 4.08 -16.20
N MET A 69 -3.26 5.18 -16.14
CA MET A 69 -3.16 6.13 -17.25
C MET A 69 -2.49 5.51 -18.48
N LYS A 70 -1.44 4.71 -18.29
CA LYS A 70 -0.73 4.07 -19.40
C LYS A 70 -1.63 3.07 -20.10
N GLN A 71 -2.27 2.17 -19.35
CA GLN A 71 -3.19 1.17 -19.88
C GLN A 71 -4.38 1.84 -20.58
N GLY A 72 -5.05 2.78 -19.92
CA GLY A 72 -6.20 3.47 -20.51
C GLY A 72 -5.86 4.25 -21.78
N LYS A 73 -4.64 4.81 -21.87
CA LYS A 73 -4.18 5.49 -23.09
C LYS A 73 -3.89 4.51 -24.23
N GLU A 74 -3.27 3.37 -23.93
CA GLU A 74 -2.96 2.32 -24.90
C GLU A 74 -4.25 1.71 -25.46
N GLU A 75 -5.15 1.26 -24.58
CA GLU A 75 -6.46 0.72 -24.94
C GLU A 75 -7.30 1.73 -25.73
N GLY A 76 -7.35 2.99 -25.27
CA GLY A 76 -8.12 4.04 -25.94
C GLY A 76 -7.58 4.40 -27.33
N LEU A 77 -6.26 4.33 -27.54
CA LEU A 77 -5.65 4.53 -28.86
C LEU A 77 -5.95 3.36 -29.79
N GLU A 78 -5.84 2.13 -29.30
CA GLU A 78 -6.15 0.92 -30.06
C GLU A 78 -7.63 0.87 -30.46
N GLU A 79 -8.55 1.06 -29.51
CA GLU A 79 -9.99 1.11 -29.76
C GLU A 79 -10.35 2.25 -30.72
N GLY A 80 -9.72 3.42 -30.55
CA GLY A 80 -9.92 4.57 -31.44
C GLY A 80 -9.47 4.30 -32.87
N ALA A 81 -8.29 3.69 -33.05
CA ALA A 81 -7.77 3.29 -34.36
C ALA A 81 -8.66 2.22 -35.00
N HIS A 82 -9.07 1.22 -34.23
CA HIS A 82 -9.95 0.16 -34.68
C HIS A 82 -11.32 0.69 -35.11
N ARG A 83 -11.93 1.58 -34.31
CA ARG A 83 -13.20 2.22 -34.66
C ARG A 83 -13.10 3.01 -35.95
N LYS A 84 -12.02 3.77 -36.14
CA LYS A 84 -11.78 4.51 -37.38
C LYS A 84 -11.61 3.59 -38.58
N ALA A 85 -10.92 2.46 -38.42
CA ALA A 85 -10.78 1.45 -39.46
C ALA A 85 -12.16 0.87 -39.87
N LEU A 86 -13.02 0.57 -38.89
CA LEU A 86 -14.39 0.12 -39.15
C LEU A 86 -15.26 1.19 -39.83
N ASP A 87 -15.12 2.46 -39.47
CA ASP A 87 -15.86 3.56 -40.11
C ASP A 87 -15.46 3.72 -41.59
N ILE A 88 -14.16 3.60 -41.89
CA ILE A 88 -13.65 3.55 -43.27
C ILE A 88 -14.23 2.32 -44.00
N ALA A 89 -14.20 1.14 -43.36
CA ALA A 89 -14.72 -0.08 -43.96
C ALA A 89 -16.23 0.03 -44.30
N ARG A 90 -17.01 0.66 -43.43
CA ARG A 90 -18.44 0.94 -43.66
C ARG A 90 -18.66 1.89 -44.84
N ALA A 91 -17.88 2.95 -44.95
CA ALA A 91 -17.97 3.89 -46.07
C ALA A 91 -17.70 3.20 -47.41
N LEU A 92 -16.61 2.42 -47.49
CA LEU A 92 -16.27 1.67 -48.71
C LEU A 92 -17.32 0.61 -49.07
N LYS A 93 -17.94 -0.02 -48.06
CA LYS A 93 -19.05 -0.96 -48.30
C LYS A 93 -20.26 -0.26 -48.92
N GLN A 94 -20.60 0.95 -48.47
CA GLN A 94 -21.70 1.73 -49.05
C GLN A 94 -21.44 2.13 -50.51
N GLU A 95 -20.17 2.33 -50.88
CA GLU A 95 -19.76 2.55 -52.27
C GLU A 95 -19.78 1.28 -53.13
N GLY A 96 -20.08 0.11 -52.55
CA GLY A 96 -20.19 -1.15 -53.27
C GLY A 96 -18.86 -1.87 -53.49
N TRP A 97 -17.81 -1.54 -52.72
CA TRP A 97 -16.53 -2.22 -52.84
C TRP A 97 -16.59 -3.68 -52.38
N PRO A 98 -15.84 -4.61 -53.01
CA PRO A 98 -15.75 -5.99 -52.54
C PRO A 98 -15.11 -6.08 -51.14
N LEU A 99 -15.64 -6.96 -50.28
CA LEU A 99 -15.19 -7.14 -48.89
C LEU A 99 -13.69 -7.39 -48.76
N ALA A 100 -13.12 -8.24 -49.62
CA ALA A 100 -11.69 -8.53 -49.65
C ALA A 100 -10.84 -7.27 -49.86
N ARG A 101 -11.33 -6.34 -50.68
CA ARG A 101 -10.63 -5.09 -50.98
C ARG A 101 -10.84 -4.04 -49.88
N ILE A 102 -11.98 -4.05 -49.22
CA ILE A 102 -12.23 -3.23 -48.03
C ILE A 102 -11.31 -3.65 -46.88
N ALA A 103 -11.16 -4.96 -46.64
CA ALA A 103 -10.28 -5.51 -45.62
C ALA A 103 -8.84 -5.00 -45.80
N GLU A 104 -8.35 -5.02 -47.04
CA GLU A 104 -7.01 -4.54 -47.38
C GLU A 104 -6.84 -3.02 -47.18
N VAL A 105 -7.83 -2.21 -47.57
CA VAL A 105 -7.73 -0.73 -47.48
C VAL A 105 -7.93 -0.22 -46.06
N ALA A 106 -8.88 -0.79 -45.33
CA ALA A 106 -9.19 -0.39 -43.96
C ALA A 106 -8.21 -1.00 -42.93
N GLY A 107 -7.45 -2.03 -43.33
CA GLY A 107 -6.57 -2.76 -42.41
C GLY A 107 -7.33 -3.61 -41.39
N VAL A 108 -8.55 -4.04 -41.73
CA VAL A 108 -9.41 -4.87 -40.88
C VAL A 108 -9.42 -6.30 -41.43
N PRO A 109 -9.27 -7.34 -40.60
CA PRO A 109 -9.32 -8.73 -41.06
C PRO A 109 -10.62 -9.03 -41.82
N LEU A 110 -10.51 -9.75 -42.94
CA LEU A 110 -11.68 -10.13 -43.74
C LEU A 110 -12.71 -10.93 -42.92
N SER A 111 -12.25 -11.84 -42.07
CA SER A 111 -13.11 -12.63 -41.19
C SER A 111 -13.91 -11.79 -40.20
N GLU A 112 -13.36 -10.65 -39.77
CA GLU A 112 -14.06 -9.72 -38.89
C GLU A 112 -15.16 -8.98 -39.64
N LEU A 113 -14.86 -8.51 -40.85
CA LEU A 113 -15.83 -7.87 -41.72
C LEU A 113 -16.96 -8.81 -42.15
N GLU A 114 -16.62 -10.07 -42.49
CA GLU A 114 -17.59 -11.13 -42.78
C GLU A 114 -18.49 -11.39 -41.56
N GLY A 115 -17.91 -11.59 -40.37
CA GLY A 115 -18.67 -11.78 -39.15
C GLY A 115 -19.57 -10.59 -38.77
N LEU A 116 -19.14 -9.36 -39.07
CA LEU A 116 -19.91 -8.14 -38.82
C LEU A 116 -21.14 -8.03 -39.74
N TRP A 117 -21.05 -8.55 -40.96
CA TRP A 117 -22.01 -8.31 -42.03
C TRP A 117 -22.78 -9.54 -42.51
N GLU A 118 -22.40 -10.74 -42.12
CA GLU A 118 -23.23 -11.96 -42.23
C GLU A 118 -24.31 -12.02 -41.14
N ARG A 119 -24.12 -11.29 -40.04
CA ARG A 119 -25.07 -11.23 -38.90
C ARG A 119 -26.21 -10.21 -39.06
N THR A 120 -26.22 -9.45 -40.15
CA THR A 120 -27.25 -8.47 -40.53
C THR A 120 -27.97 -8.89 -41.78
#